data_AF-A0A0N5ALJ1-F1
#
_entry.id   AF-A0A0N5ALJ1-F1
#
_cell.length_a   1.000
_cell.length_b   1.000
_cell.length_c   1.000
_cell.angle_alpha   90.00
_cell.angle_beta   90.00
_cell.angle_gamma   90.00
#
_symmetry.space_group_name_H-M   'P 1'
#
loop_
_entity.id
_entity.type
_entity.pdbx_description
1 polymer ?
#
loop_
_entity_poly.entity_id
_entity_poly.type
_entity_poly.pdbx_seq_one_letter_code
_entity_poly.pdbx_strand_id
1 'polypeptide(L)'
;MVLNLSKGPVQNVSKVPAEVKGLYKTVWEILQKDLMEMVSGRSIFSDQQHSLNIFTAEPNYRIVTVMDFYGWQKQDVISKEVIKYKNLFSWDLFKIKLTNDMVQMELEKTKNSDQWGHHSGCKVSMTKIVIKNTGEKFTLFFSIRSPFSNFYPCKIRVSEENASGNQEMKIFTCTEQYYMYHKALSFSDYGTAFAIMEETEANRIKKLGRYVRNFDPAKWEKMSVEVMRRGNLEKYIQNKELRHNLFCTLGTQMVECSPTDIVWGIG
;
A
#
# COMPACT_ATOMS: atom_id res chain seq x y z
N MET A 1 21.76 -26.65 16.29
CA MET A 1 22.68 -25.91 15.39
C MET A 1 21.82 -25.14 14.40
N VAL A 2 22.11 -23.85 14.24
CA VAL A 2 21.23 -22.77 13.77
C VAL A 2 20.93 -22.83 12.26
N LEU A 3 19.65 -22.73 11.87
CA LEU A 3 19.25 -22.25 10.54
C LEU A 3 18.06 -21.27 10.68
N ASN A 4 18.33 -20.13 11.32
CA ASN A 4 17.46 -18.96 11.36
C ASN A 4 18.09 -17.80 10.56
N LEU A 5 18.70 -18.12 9.41
CA LEU A 5 19.50 -17.17 8.60
C LEU A 5 18.80 -16.66 7.34
N SER A 6 17.61 -17.16 7.03
CA SER A 6 16.78 -16.58 5.97
C SER A 6 15.31 -16.85 6.27
N LYS A 7 14.58 -15.87 6.78
CA LYS A 7 13.11 -15.84 6.72
C LYS A 7 12.66 -15.62 5.26
N GLY A 8 13.18 -16.41 4.32
CA GLY A 8 13.03 -16.25 2.88
C GLY A 8 12.93 -17.59 2.17
N PRO A 9 12.50 -17.61 0.89
CA PRO A 9 12.23 -18.85 0.18
C PRO A 9 13.47 -19.70 -0.02
N VAL A 10 13.31 -21.03 0.04
CA VAL A 10 14.37 -22.04 -0.21
C VAL A 10 14.99 -21.87 -1.61
N GLN A 11 14.29 -21.21 -2.54
CA GLN A 11 14.76 -20.88 -3.87
C GLN A 11 16.05 -20.04 -3.88
N ASN A 12 16.20 -19.13 -2.91
CA ASN A 12 17.33 -18.21 -2.84
C ASN A 12 18.61 -18.84 -2.25
N VAL A 13 18.54 -20.08 -1.78
CA VAL A 13 19.70 -20.78 -1.22
C VAL A 13 20.44 -21.50 -2.34
N SER A 14 21.64 -21.02 -2.68
CA SER A 14 22.46 -21.58 -3.79
C SER A 14 22.93 -23.01 -3.55
N LYS A 15 23.05 -23.44 -2.28
CA LYS A 15 23.54 -24.77 -1.88
C LYS A 15 22.51 -25.89 -1.97
N VAL A 16 21.23 -25.59 -2.24
CA VAL A 16 20.14 -26.58 -2.24
C VAL A 16 19.93 -27.13 -3.66
N PRO A 17 19.89 -28.46 -3.86
CA PRO A 17 19.61 -29.08 -5.16
C PRO A 17 18.25 -28.67 -5.74
N ALA A 18 18.15 -28.64 -7.07
CA ALA A 18 16.93 -28.22 -7.78
C ALA A 18 15.70 -29.09 -7.44
N GLU A 19 15.90 -30.38 -7.22
CA GLU A 19 14.84 -31.32 -6.84
C GLU A 19 14.22 -30.95 -5.48
N VAL A 20 15.06 -30.64 -4.49
CA VAL A 20 14.63 -30.20 -3.16
C VAL A 20 13.93 -28.84 -3.24
N LYS A 21 14.43 -27.92 -4.08
CA LYS A 21 13.76 -26.65 -4.36
C LYS A 21 12.38 -26.83 -4.98
N GLY A 22 12.21 -27.85 -5.82
CA GLY A 22 10.91 -28.21 -6.40
C GLY A 22 9.90 -28.68 -5.35
N LEU A 23 10.35 -29.47 -4.38
CA LEU A 23 9.52 -30.04 -3.32
C LEU A 23 9.05 -29.00 -2.29
N TYR A 24 9.90 -28.01 -1.98
CA TYR A 24 9.64 -27.00 -0.95
C TYR A 24 9.25 -25.63 -1.53
N LYS A 25 8.50 -25.61 -2.64
CA LYS A 25 7.91 -24.37 -3.16
C LYS A 25 6.92 -23.79 -2.17
N THR A 26 6.98 -22.48 -1.97
CA THR A 26 6.02 -21.74 -1.16
C THR A 26 4.75 -21.45 -1.97
N VAL A 27 3.64 -21.13 -1.28
CA VAL A 27 2.35 -20.83 -1.93
C VAL A 27 2.40 -19.63 -2.89
N TRP A 28 3.39 -18.74 -2.71
CA TRP A 28 3.62 -17.58 -3.58
C TRP A 28 4.37 -17.92 -4.87
N GLU A 29 4.99 -19.11 -4.93
CA GLU A 29 5.83 -19.57 -6.06
C GLU A 29 5.10 -20.61 -6.93
N ILE A 30 3.96 -21.11 -6.44
CA ILE A 30 3.09 -22.01 -7.19
C ILE A 30 2.19 -21.16 -8.09
N LEU A 31 2.07 -21.56 -9.36
CA LEU A 31 1.15 -20.91 -10.29
C LEU A 31 -0.29 -21.13 -9.80
N GLN A 32 -1.03 -20.04 -9.62
CA GLN A 32 -2.41 -20.11 -9.11
C GLN A 32 -3.35 -20.86 -10.07
N LYS A 33 -3.02 -20.86 -11.37
CA LYS A 33 -3.69 -21.68 -12.38
C LYS A 33 -3.60 -23.17 -12.04
N ASP A 34 -2.41 -23.67 -11.69
CA ASP A 34 -2.20 -25.08 -11.37
C ASP A 34 -3.00 -25.47 -10.11
N LEU A 35 -3.05 -24.59 -9.11
CA LEU A 35 -3.90 -24.80 -7.93
C LEU A 35 -5.39 -24.88 -8.30
N MET A 36 -5.86 -24.01 -9.19
CA MET A 36 -7.26 -24.05 -9.67
C MET A 36 -7.56 -25.31 -10.48
N GLU A 37 -6.61 -25.80 -11.29
CA GLU A 37 -6.75 -27.06 -12.02
C GLU A 37 -6.78 -28.27 -11.06
N MET A 38 -5.91 -28.30 -10.06
CA MET A 38 -5.91 -29.35 -9.03
C MET A 38 -7.22 -29.36 -8.23
N VAL A 39 -7.74 -28.18 -7.86
CA VAL A 39 -9.02 -28.05 -7.17
C VAL A 39 -10.14 -28.53 -8.06
N SER A 40 -10.20 -28.07 -9.32
CA SER A 40 -11.20 -28.50 -10.30
C SER A 40 -11.20 -30.03 -10.51
N GLY A 41 -10.03 -30.66 -10.54
CA GLY A 41 -9.91 -32.12 -10.70
C GLY A 41 -10.46 -32.93 -9.52
N ARG A 42 -10.31 -32.45 -8.28
CA ARG A 42 -10.85 -33.13 -7.08
C ARG A 42 -12.32 -32.78 -6.79
N SER A 43 -12.80 -31.70 -7.37
CA SER A 43 -14.13 -31.17 -7.12
C SER A 43 -15.27 -32.09 -7.58
N ILE A 44 -15.02 -32.99 -8.54
CA ILE A 44 -15.98 -34.00 -8.98
C ILE A 44 -16.33 -35.04 -7.89
N PHE A 45 -15.53 -35.11 -6.82
CA PHE A 45 -15.71 -36.04 -5.71
C PHE A 45 -16.25 -35.36 -4.44
N SER A 46 -16.70 -34.10 -4.54
CA SER A 46 -17.22 -33.36 -3.40
C SER A 46 -18.65 -32.93 -3.61
N ASP A 47 -19.50 -33.30 -2.67
CA ASP A 47 -20.91 -32.92 -2.64
C ASP A 47 -21.12 -31.47 -2.18
N GLN A 48 -20.08 -30.82 -1.65
CA GLN A 48 -20.08 -29.42 -1.19
C GLN A 48 -18.94 -28.60 -1.83
N GLN A 49 -19.04 -27.27 -1.77
CA GLN A 49 -17.98 -26.37 -2.22
C GLN A 49 -16.76 -26.43 -1.27
N HIS A 50 -15.58 -26.13 -1.81
CA HIS A 50 -14.35 -26.07 -1.05
C HIS A 50 -13.82 -24.65 -0.93
N SER A 51 -13.37 -24.26 0.26
CA SER A 51 -12.68 -22.98 0.49
C SER A 51 -11.31 -23.00 -0.21
N LEU A 52 -11.14 -22.19 -1.26
CA LEU A 52 -9.87 -21.98 -1.95
C LEU A 52 -9.30 -20.60 -1.62
N ASN A 53 -8.12 -20.58 -1.00
CA ASN A 53 -7.36 -19.35 -0.87
C ASN A 53 -6.53 -19.13 -2.15
N ILE A 54 -6.67 -17.96 -2.76
CA ILE A 54 -5.85 -17.54 -3.91
C ILE A 54 -4.75 -16.61 -3.40
N PHE A 55 -3.51 -16.86 -3.81
CA PHE A 55 -2.34 -16.12 -3.37
C PHE A 55 -1.67 -15.42 -4.56
N THR A 56 -1.67 -14.09 -4.56
CA THR A 56 -0.97 -13.30 -5.59
C THR A 56 -0.01 -12.31 -4.93
N ALA A 57 1.20 -12.22 -5.46
CA ALA A 57 2.25 -11.36 -4.93
C ALA A 57 2.02 -9.88 -5.27
N GLU A 58 1.40 -9.61 -6.42
CA GLU A 58 1.06 -8.26 -6.90
C GLU A 58 -0.32 -8.34 -7.58
N PRO A 59 -1.41 -8.17 -6.81
CA PRO A 59 -2.75 -8.15 -7.39
C PRO A 59 -2.89 -6.93 -8.31
N ASN A 60 -3.34 -7.15 -9.55
CA ASN A 60 -3.87 -6.09 -10.39
C ASN A 60 -5.28 -6.47 -10.84
N TYR A 61 -6.10 -5.49 -11.22
CA TYR A 61 -7.47 -5.73 -11.67
C TYR A 61 -7.54 -6.78 -12.79
N ARG A 62 -6.63 -6.71 -13.77
CA ARG A 62 -6.59 -7.67 -14.88
C ARG A 62 -6.35 -9.11 -14.40
N ILE A 63 -5.44 -9.32 -13.45
CA ILE A 63 -5.09 -10.63 -12.90
C ILE A 63 -6.27 -11.19 -12.11
N VAL A 64 -6.88 -10.36 -11.25
CA VAL A 64 -8.08 -10.78 -10.47
C VAL A 64 -9.23 -11.10 -11.41
N THR A 65 -9.50 -10.25 -12.41
CA THR A 65 -10.53 -10.48 -13.42
C THR A 65 -10.28 -11.74 -14.23
N VAL A 66 -9.05 -11.99 -14.68
CA VAL A 66 -8.69 -13.24 -15.40
C VAL A 66 -8.86 -14.47 -14.49
N MET A 67 -8.43 -14.39 -13.23
CA MET A 67 -8.63 -15.47 -12.25
C MET A 67 -10.11 -15.74 -11.98
N ASP A 68 -10.91 -14.69 -11.92
CA ASP A 68 -12.36 -14.75 -11.73
C ASP A 68 -13.07 -15.40 -12.92
N PHE A 69 -12.72 -14.98 -14.15
CA PHE A 69 -13.25 -15.59 -15.37
C PHE A 69 -12.80 -17.04 -15.53
N TYR A 70 -11.56 -17.35 -15.18
CA TYR A 70 -11.02 -18.71 -15.23
C TYR A 70 -11.74 -19.64 -14.25
N GLY A 71 -11.99 -19.19 -13.01
CA GLY A 71 -12.78 -19.93 -12.03
C GLY A 71 -14.24 -20.11 -12.46
N TRP A 72 -14.85 -19.08 -13.06
CA TRP A 72 -16.21 -19.13 -13.58
C TRP A 72 -16.37 -20.13 -14.75
N GLN A 73 -15.44 -20.13 -15.71
CA GLN A 73 -15.47 -21.04 -16.85
C GLN A 73 -15.36 -22.52 -16.43
N LYS A 74 -14.78 -22.79 -15.27
CA LYS A 74 -14.64 -24.15 -14.71
C LYS A 74 -15.84 -24.63 -13.89
N GLN A 75 -16.92 -23.83 -13.81
CA GLN A 75 -18.21 -24.10 -13.16
C GLN A 75 -18.14 -24.67 -11.72
N ASP A 76 -18.57 -23.84 -10.78
CA ASP A 76 -19.33 -24.20 -9.57
C ASP A 76 -18.70 -24.91 -8.36
N VAL A 77 -17.38 -24.86 -8.16
CA VAL A 77 -16.77 -25.54 -6.98
C VAL A 77 -15.80 -24.70 -6.15
N ILE A 78 -15.76 -23.40 -6.39
CA ILE A 78 -14.96 -22.47 -5.60
C ILE A 78 -15.91 -21.42 -5.00
N SER A 79 -16.41 -21.68 -3.79
CA SER A 79 -16.81 -20.58 -2.91
C SER A 79 -15.56 -19.75 -2.66
N LYS A 80 -15.50 -18.53 -3.19
CA LYS A 80 -14.37 -17.63 -2.95
C LYS A 80 -14.37 -17.21 -1.49
N GLU A 81 -13.73 -17.98 -0.64
CA GLU A 81 -13.32 -17.51 0.68
C GLU A 81 -11.88 -17.03 0.61
N VAL A 82 -11.76 -15.71 0.45
CA VAL A 82 -10.58 -14.88 0.69
C VAL A 82 -9.47 -15.00 -0.36
N ILE A 83 -9.41 -14.00 -1.25
CA ILE A 83 -8.17 -13.69 -1.98
C ILE A 83 -7.16 -13.15 -0.95
N LYS A 84 -6.07 -13.88 -0.72
CA LYS A 84 -5.02 -13.50 0.22
C LYS A 84 -3.88 -12.86 -0.55
N TYR A 85 -3.77 -11.55 -0.41
CA TYR A 85 -2.75 -10.77 -1.09
C TYR A 85 -1.41 -10.90 -0.35
N LYS A 86 -0.31 -11.17 -1.09
CA LYS A 86 0.99 -10.69 -0.61
C LYS A 86 0.92 -9.21 -0.88
N ASN A 87 0.56 -8.48 0.13
CA ASN A 87 0.59 -7.06 0.02
C ASN A 87 2.08 -6.64 -0.14
N LEU A 88 2.52 -6.32 -1.36
CA LEU A 88 3.65 -5.40 -1.55
C LEU A 88 3.27 -3.95 -1.20
N PHE A 89 1.98 -3.72 -0.96
CA PHE A 89 1.45 -2.60 -0.20
C PHE A 89 0.81 -3.09 1.11
N SER A 90 1.61 -3.68 2.00
CA SER A 90 1.06 -4.18 3.28
C SER A 90 1.21 -3.10 4.31
N TRP A 91 0.14 -2.85 5.05
CA TRP A 91 0.25 -2.37 6.42
C TRP A 91 1.31 -3.15 7.20
N ASP A 92 1.63 -4.40 6.83
CA ASP A 92 2.74 -5.16 7.40
C ASP A 92 4.13 -4.69 6.95
N LEU A 93 4.33 -4.18 5.73
CA LEU A 93 5.59 -3.53 5.31
C LEU A 93 5.74 -2.13 5.94
N PHE A 94 4.62 -1.44 6.16
CA PHE A 94 4.56 -0.21 6.93
C PHE A 94 4.85 -0.45 8.43
N LYS A 95 4.32 -1.53 9.02
CA LYS A 95 4.65 -2.04 10.37
C LYS A 95 6.08 -2.57 10.49
N ILE A 96 6.69 -3.05 9.40
CA ILE A 96 8.10 -3.52 9.43
C ILE A 96 9.05 -2.33 9.48
N LYS A 97 8.69 -1.17 8.91
CA LYS A 97 9.53 0.05 8.94
C LYS A 97 9.26 0.99 10.12
N LEU A 98 8.02 1.05 10.61
CA LEU A 98 7.71 1.62 11.93
C LEU A 98 7.87 0.48 12.95
N THR A 99 9.06 0.38 13.57
CA THR A 99 9.45 -0.69 14.51
C THR A 99 8.24 -1.25 15.29
N ASN A 100 8.13 -2.59 15.37
CA ASN A 100 7.05 -3.27 16.10
C ASN A 100 6.77 -2.65 17.49
N ASP A 101 7.80 -2.13 18.16
CA ASP A 101 7.70 -1.46 19.47
C ASP A 101 6.89 -0.15 19.42
N MET A 102 7.00 0.63 18.33
CA MET A 102 6.23 1.88 18.16
C MET A 102 4.75 1.61 17.87
N VAL A 103 4.45 0.54 17.13
CA VAL A 103 3.07 0.12 16.82
C VAL A 103 2.41 -0.45 18.07
N GLN A 104 3.09 -1.32 18.83
CA GLN A 104 2.55 -1.88 20.06
C GLN A 104 2.37 -0.81 21.15
N MET A 105 3.35 0.09 21.35
CA MET A 105 3.21 1.20 22.31
C MET A 105 2.00 2.09 22.03
N GLU A 106 1.68 2.36 20.77
CA GLU A 106 0.56 3.24 20.42
C GLU A 106 -0.78 2.50 20.51
N LEU A 107 -0.82 1.22 20.13
CA LEU A 107 -2.00 0.36 20.31
C LEU A 107 -2.32 0.13 21.79
N GLU A 108 -1.31 -0.06 22.65
CA GLU A 108 -1.48 -0.21 24.09
C GLU A 108 -2.00 1.08 24.75
N LYS A 109 -1.55 2.26 24.29
CA LYS A 109 -2.12 3.54 24.75
C LYS A 109 -3.59 3.70 24.36
N THR A 110 -3.98 3.26 23.17
CA THR A 110 -5.40 3.30 22.75
C THR A 110 -6.27 2.28 23.49
N LYS A 111 -5.70 1.16 23.97
CA LYS A 111 -6.42 0.18 24.79
C LYS A 111 -6.55 0.63 26.25
N ASN A 112 -5.56 1.34 26.79
CA ASN A 112 -5.58 1.84 28.16
C ASN A 112 -6.42 3.12 28.34
N SER A 113 -6.84 3.80 27.27
CA SER A 113 -7.81 4.91 27.35
C SER A 113 -9.25 4.46 27.60
N ASP A 114 -9.54 3.16 27.52
CA ASP A 114 -10.89 2.62 27.68
C ASP A 114 -11.23 2.24 29.15
N GLN A 115 -10.33 2.46 30.11
CA GLN A 115 -10.52 2.04 31.52
C GLN A 115 -10.72 3.16 32.56
N TRP A 116 -10.69 4.44 32.20
CA TRP A 116 -11.04 5.52 33.14
C TRP A 116 -12.05 6.47 32.52
N GLY A 117 -13.23 6.53 33.16
CA GLY A 117 -14.30 7.46 32.82
C GLY A 117 -13.82 8.91 32.87
N HIS A 118 -14.27 9.69 31.88
CA HIS A 118 -14.07 11.13 31.74
C HIS A 118 -12.62 11.60 31.66
N HIS A 119 -12.06 11.68 30.45
CA HIS A 119 -11.72 12.93 29.75
C HIS A 119 -11.11 12.65 28.36
N SER A 120 -11.63 13.35 27.34
CA SER A 120 -11.15 13.45 25.94
C SER A 120 -10.99 12.13 25.18
N GLY A 121 -12.12 11.56 24.76
CA GLY A 121 -12.16 10.58 23.67
C GLY A 121 -11.40 11.09 22.44
N CYS A 122 -10.83 10.16 21.68
CA CYS A 122 -10.17 10.43 20.42
C CYS A 122 -11.03 11.39 19.58
N LYS A 123 -10.66 12.67 19.54
CA LYS A 123 -11.34 13.69 18.73
C LYS A 123 -10.94 13.46 17.28
N VAL A 124 -11.33 12.32 16.70
CA VAL A 124 -11.31 12.14 15.25
C VAL A 124 -12.51 12.91 14.69
N SER A 125 -12.45 14.24 14.78
CA SER A 125 -13.56 15.13 14.46
C SER A 125 -13.97 15.11 12.98
N MET A 126 -13.25 14.39 12.10
CA MET A 126 -13.45 14.48 10.65
C MET A 126 -13.47 13.16 9.89
N THR A 127 -13.35 12.00 10.54
CA THR A 127 -13.30 10.73 9.82
C THR A 127 -14.63 10.00 9.93
N LYS A 128 -15.41 10.03 8.85
CA LYS A 128 -16.67 9.30 8.76
C LYS A 128 -16.37 7.83 8.48
N ILE A 129 -16.45 7.01 9.53
CA ILE A 129 -16.47 5.55 9.35
C ILE A 129 -17.87 5.16 8.88
N VAL A 130 -17.94 4.51 7.72
CA VAL A 130 -19.17 3.98 7.15
C VAL A 130 -19.15 2.47 7.28
N ILE A 131 -20.26 1.89 7.74
CA ILE A 131 -20.42 0.45 7.87
C ILE A 131 -21.44 0.00 6.83
N LYS A 132 -21.05 -0.91 5.96
CA LYS A 132 -21.95 -1.52 4.97
C LYS A 132 -22.82 -2.58 5.67
N ASN A 133 -23.97 -2.90 5.09
CA ASN A 133 -24.86 -3.97 5.61
C ASN A 133 -24.17 -5.34 5.73
N THR A 134 -23.08 -5.55 4.99
CA THR A 134 -22.20 -6.73 5.05
C THR A 134 -21.26 -6.75 6.27
N GLY A 135 -21.24 -5.69 7.08
CA GLY A 135 -20.33 -5.53 8.22
C GLY A 135 -18.96 -4.92 7.87
N GLU A 136 -18.67 -4.71 6.59
CA GLU A 136 -17.43 -4.07 6.13
C GLU A 136 -17.39 -2.59 6.57
N LYS A 137 -16.26 -2.18 7.16
CA LYS A 137 -16.05 -0.81 7.65
C LYS A 137 -15.13 -0.04 6.72
N PHE A 138 -15.51 1.17 6.36
CA PHE A 138 -14.76 2.05 5.47
C PHE A 138 -14.45 3.37 6.15
N THR A 139 -13.21 3.83 6.06
CA THR A 139 -12.82 5.20 6.37
C THR A 139 -12.84 5.99 5.08
N LEU A 140 -13.88 6.81 4.92
CA LEU A 140 -14.01 7.67 3.75
C LEU A 140 -13.34 9.02 4.03
N PHE A 141 -12.59 9.51 3.05
CA PHE A 141 -11.98 10.83 3.13
C PHE A 141 -11.95 11.51 1.78
N PHE A 142 -12.04 12.83 1.81
CA PHE A 142 -11.92 13.70 0.64
C PHE A 142 -11.54 15.10 1.15
N SER A 143 -10.91 15.92 0.30
CA SER A 143 -10.41 17.28 0.57
C SER A 143 -9.02 17.36 1.18
N ILE A 144 -8.34 18.48 0.90
CA ILE A 144 -7.06 18.89 1.47
C ILE A 144 -7.08 18.99 3.00
N ARG A 145 -8.26 19.12 3.61
CA ARG A 145 -8.42 19.15 5.07
C ARG A 145 -8.35 17.77 5.71
N SER A 146 -8.45 16.70 4.94
CA SER A 146 -8.32 15.34 5.45
C SER A 146 -6.85 15.02 5.75
N PRO A 147 -6.49 14.57 6.96
CA PRO A 147 -5.12 14.17 7.29
C PRO A 147 -4.61 13.00 6.43
N PHE A 148 -5.52 12.27 5.78
CA PHE A 148 -5.19 11.14 4.91
C PHE A 148 -4.91 11.56 3.46
N SER A 149 -5.34 12.76 3.06
CA SER A 149 -5.08 13.25 1.71
C SER A 149 -3.59 13.48 1.48
N ASN A 150 -3.10 13.16 0.28
CA ASN A 150 -1.72 13.48 -0.13
C ASN A 150 -1.47 14.99 -0.22
N PHE A 151 -2.53 15.78 -0.33
CA PHE A 151 -2.49 17.24 -0.39
C PHE A 151 -2.45 17.88 0.99
N TYR A 152 -2.69 17.09 2.05
CA TYR A 152 -2.73 17.59 3.41
C TYR A 152 -1.40 18.28 3.75
N PRO A 153 -1.42 19.55 4.19
CA PRO A 153 -0.21 20.27 4.56
C PRO A 153 0.51 19.56 5.71
N CYS A 154 1.71 19.06 5.44
CA CYS A 154 2.57 18.40 6.43
C CYS A 154 4.03 18.49 5.99
N LYS A 155 4.91 18.87 6.92
CA LYS A 155 6.34 18.96 6.63
C LYS A 155 6.93 17.54 6.55
N ILE A 156 7.66 17.27 5.48
CA ILE A 156 8.34 16.00 5.24
C ILE A 156 9.81 16.32 4.94
N ARG A 157 10.74 15.76 5.70
CA ARG A 157 12.18 15.97 5.53
C ARG A 157 12.82 14.71 4.96
N VAL A 158 13.48 14.80 3.82
CA VAL A 158 14.12 13.66 3.16
C VAL A 158 15.55 14.02 2.79
N SER A 159 16.48 13.10 3.03
CA SER A 159 17.86 13.22 2.54
C SER A 159 17.92 12.70 1.12
N GLU A 160 18.26 13.57 0.17
CA GLU A 160 18.33 13.26 -1.25
C GLU A 160 19.74 13.52 -1.76
N GLU A 161 20.20 12.71 -2.71
CA GLU A 161 21.48 12.96 -3.39
C GLU A 161 21.32 14.11 -4.37
N ASN A 162 22.21 15.10 -4.25
CA ASN A 162 22.29 16.17 -5.21
C ASN A 162 23.09 15.76 -6.46
N ALA A 163 23.11 16.63 -7.48
CA ALA A 163 23.84 16.38 -8.72
C ALA A 163 25.36 16.18 -8.53
N SER A 164 25.92 16.61 -7.40
CA SER A 164 27.33 16.45 -7.02
C SER A 164 27.59 15.18 -6.20
N GLY A 165 26.58 14.34 -5.95
CA GLY A 165 26.68 13.11 -5.16
C GLY A 165 26.67 13.33 -3.63
N ASN A 166 26.45 14.57 -3.17
CA ASN A 166 26.33 14.87 -1.75
C ASN A 166 24.89 14.71 -1.28
N GLN A 167 24.72 14.22 -0.06
CA GLN A 167 23.42 14.14 0.61
C GLN A 167 22.98 15.54 1.04
N GLU A 168 21.82 15.98 0.56
CA GLU A 168 21.19 17.24 0.90
C GLU A 168 19.81 17.00 1.51
N MET A 169 19.52 17.66 2.64
CA MET A 169 18.20 17.58 3.25
C MET A 169 17.21 18.47 2.50
N LYS A 170 16.15 17.87 1.96
CA LYS A 170 15.03 18.57 1.33
C LYS A 170 13.82 18.55 2.24
N ILE A 171 13.07 19.64 2.25
CA ILE A 171 11.85 19.80 3.03
C ILE A 171 10.70 20.02 2.07
N PHE A 172 9.70 19.14 2.15
CA PHE A 172 8.46 19.21 1.38
C PHE A 172 7.31 19.67 2.28
N THR A 173 6.33 20.37 1.70
CA THR A 173 5.15 20.94 2.37
C THR A 173 3.96 19.98 2.43
N CYS A 174 3.96 18.95 1.58
CA CYS A 174 2.99 17.86 1.56
C CYS A 174 3.52 16.67 0.75
N THR A 175 2.82 15.54 0.78
CA THR A 175 3.19 14.34 0.00
C THR A 175 3.07 14.57 -1.50
N GLU A 176 2.13 15.39 -1.96
CA GLU A 176 1.99 15.72 -3.39
C GLU A 176 3.24 16.45 -3.94
N GLN A 177 3.84 17.34 -3.15
CA GLN A 177 5.08 18.03 -3.54
C GLN A 177 6.23 17.05 -3.73
N TYR A 178 6.42 16.14 -2.76
CA TYR A 178 7.39 15.06 -2.86
C TYR A 178 7.14 14.22 -4.12
N TYR A 179 5.89 13.79 -4.34
CA TYR A 179 5.53 12.92 -5.45
C TYR A 179 5.79 13.58 -6.82
N MET A 180 5.40 14.84 -7.01
CA MET A 180 5.63 15.57 -8.25
C MET A 180 7.11 15.93 -8.46
N TYR A 181 7.86 16.24 -7.40
CA TYR A 181 9.29 16.50 -7.47
C TYR A 181 10.05 15.27 -8.02
N HIS A 182 9.80 14.09 -7.45
CA HIS A 182 10.42 12.85 -7.91
C HIS A 182 9.93 12.42 -9.29
N LYS A 183 8.69 12.78 -9.66
CA LYS A 183 8.23 12.62 -11.05
C LYS A 183 9.12 13.39 -12.01
N ALA A 184 9.33 14.69 -11.77
CA ALA A 184 10.16 15.52 -12.62
C ALA A 184 11.62 15.00 -12.69
N LEU A 185 12.21 14.63 -11.55
CA LEU A 185 13.55 14.03 -11.50
C LEU A 185 13.67 12.73 -12.31
N SER A 186 12.64 11.87 -12.30
CA SER A 186 12.65 10.58 -13.01
C SER A 186 12.73 10.70 -14.54
N PHE A 187 12.45 11.90 -15.05
CA PHE A 187 12.52 12.29 -16.47
C PHE A 187 13.56 13.38 -16.73
N SER A 188 14.47 13.60 -15.78
CA SER A 188 15.56 14.59 -15.86
C SER A 188 15.07 16.02 -16.11
N ASP A 189 13.83 16.35 -15.69
CA ASP A 189 13.28 17.69 -15.79
C ASP A 189 13.58 18.48 -14.51
N TYR A 190 14.84 18.88 -14.37
CA TYR A 190 15.31 19.64 -13.21
C TYR A 190 14.65 21.02 -13.10
N GLY A 191 14.24 21.62 -14.23
CA GLY A 191 13.54 22.90 -14.24
C GLY A 191 12.17 22.82 -13.57
N THR A 192 11.37 21.82 -13.95
CA THR A 192 10.08 21.59 -13.27
C THR A 192 10.27 21.11 -11.84
N ALA A 193 11.30 20.30 -11.55
CA ALA A 193 11.61 19.88 -10.18
C ALA A 193 11.93 21.09 -9.27
N PHE A 194 12.72 22.04 -9.76
CA PHE A 194 13.02 23.29 -9.04
C PHE A 194 11.75 24.12 -8.79
N ALA A 195 10.93 24.33 -9.83
CA ALA A 195 9.66 25.06 -9.70
C ALA A 195 8.69 24.40 -8.71
N ILE A 196 8.66 23.06 -8.66
CA ILE A 196 7.86 22.32 -7.68
C ILE A 196 8.35 22.56 -6.25
N MET A 197 9.66 22.67 -6.03
CA MET A 197 10.25 22.94 -4.72
C MET A 197 9.99 24.37 -4.23
N GLU A 198 9.84 25.34 -5.14
CA GLU A 198 9.50 26.72 -4.81
C GLU A 198 8.00 26.95 -4.53
N GLU A 199 7.13 26.05 -4.98
CA GLU A 199 5.68 26.18 -4.81
C GLU A 199 5.20 25.52 -3.49
N THR A 200 4.21 26.12 -2.84
CA THR A 200 3.66 25.59 -1.57
C THR A 200 2.24 25.06 -1.72
N GLU A 201 1.51 25.50 -2.75
CA GLU A 201 0.12 25.12 -2.97
C GLU A 201 -0.02 23.80 -3.72
N ALA A 202 -0.58 22.77 -3.07
CA ALA A 202 -0.67 21.40 -3.61
C ALA A 202 -1.36 21.32 -4.99
N ASN A 203 -2.39 22.13 -5.24
CA ASN A 203 -3.06 22.19 -6.54
C ASN A 203 -2.14 22.71 -7.66
N ARG A 204 -1.31 23.73 -7.36
CA ARG A 204 -0.36 24.31 -8.32
C ARG A 204 0.79 23.33 -8.58
N ILE A 205 1.27 22.66 -7.54
CA ILE A 205 2.23 21.56 -7.62
C ILE A 205 1.73 20.45 -8.56
N LYS A 206 0.50 19.94 -8.35
CA LYS A 206 -0.09 18.90 -9.24
C LYS A 206 -0.21 19.41 -10.68
N LYS A 207 -0.53 20.70 -10.86
CA LYS A 207 -0.58 21.31 -12.19
C LYS A 207 0.79 21.34 -12.87
N LEU A 208 1.85 21.75 -12.16
CA LEU A 208 3.23 21.72 -12.67
C LEU A 208 3.64 20.31 -13.10
N GLY A 209 3.31 19.31 -12.28
CA GLY A 209 3.62 17.91 -12.57
C GLY A 209 2.90 17.29 -13.78
N ARG A 210 1.89 17.97 -14.35
CA ARG A 210 1.27 17.58 -15.64
C ARG A 210 2.13 17.98 -16.85
N TYR A 211 3.02 18.96 -16.68
CA TYR A 211 3.86 19.51 -17.74
C TYR A 211 5.33 19.09 -17.66
N VAL A 212 5.61 17.99 -16.94
CA VAL A 212 6.95 17.39 -16.87
C VAL A 212 7.40 17.02 -18.29
N ARG A 213 8.58 17.50 -18.67
CA ARG A 213 9.21 17.22 -19.96
C ARG A 213 9.66 15.77 -20.04
N ASN A 214 9.69 15.22 -21.26
CA ASN A 214 10.11 13.84 -21.54
C ASN A 214 9.32 12.78 -20.74
N PHE A 215 8.08 13.09 -20.37
CA PHE A 215 7.25 12.20 -19.56
C PHE A 215 6.86 10.95 -20.35
N ASP A 216 7.24 9.78 -19.81
CA ASP A 216 6.80 8.47 -20.29
C ASP A 216 5.81 7.87 -19.27
N PRO A 217 4.51 7.75 -19.62
CA PRO A 217 3.50 7.16 -18.77
C PRO A 217 3.82 5.73 -18.32
N ALA A 218 4.34 4.88 -19.21
CA ALA A 218 4.60 3.47 -18.93
C ALA A 218 5.80 3.30 -17.99
N LYS A 219 6.82 4.16 -18.11
CA LYS A 219 7.92 4.21 -17.14
C LYS A 219 7.43 4.70 -15.78
N TRP A 220 6.58 5.73 -15.77
CA TRP A 220 6.05 6.29 -14.53
C TRP A 220 5.15 5.31 -13.78
N GLU A 221 4.26 4.60 -14.48
CA GLU A 221 3.36 3.61 -13.89
C GLU A 221 4.10 2.54 -13.08
N LYS A 222 5.28 2.12 -13.55
CA LYS A 222 6.11 1.10 -12.87
C LYS A 222 6.74 1.58 -11.55
N MET A 223 6.92 2.88 -11.37
CA MET A 223 7.66 3.43 -10.21
C MET A 223 6.84 4.35 -9.31
N SER A 224 5.73 4.89 -9.82
CA SER A 224 4.89 5.88 -9.12
C SER A 224 4.39 5.41 -7.77
N VAL A 225 4.01 4.13 -7.66
CA VAL A 225 3.55 3.50 -6.42
C VAL A 225 4.64 3.54 -5.35
N GLU A 226 5.88 3.21 -5.70
CA GLU A 226 6.98 3.22 -4.74
C GLU A 226 7.33 4.65 -4.30
N VAL A 227 7.29 5.62 -5.23
CA VAL A 227 7.48 7.04 -4.90
C VAL A 227 6.40 7.51 -3.93
N MET A 228 5.12 7.27 -4.23
CA MET A 228 4.00 7.65 -3.36
C MET A 228 4.09 6.96 -1.99
N ARG A 229 4.47 5.68 -1.96
CA ARG A 229 4.67 4.92 -0.73
C ARG A 229 5.73 5.55 0.16
N ARG A 230 6.87 5.95 -0.41
CA ARG A 230 7.96 6.62 0.34
C ARG A 230 7.49 7.96 0.90
N GLY A 231 6.84 8.80 0.09
CA GLY A 231 6.33 10.09 0.56
C GLY A 231 5.31 9.96 1.69
N ASN A 232 4.38 9.02 1.59
CA ASN A 232 3.43 8.75 2.67
C ASN A 232 4.09 8.14 3.91
N LEU A 233 5.07 7.26 3.73
CA LEU A 233 5.84 6.72 4.86
C LEU A 233 6.52 7.84 5.66
N GLU A 234 7.23 8.74 4.98
CA GLU A 234 7.90 9.86 5.64
C GLU A 234 6.91 10.80 6.32
N LYS A 235 5.77 11.08 5.69
CA LYS A 235 4.66 11.83 6.29
C LYS A 235 4.26 11.26 7.65
N TYR A 236 3.97 9.95 7.75
CA TYR A 236 3.49 9.36 9.00
C TYR A 236 4.63 9.01 9.98
N ILE A 237 5.86 8.77 9.53
CA ILE A 237 7.01 8.61 10.45
C ILE A 237 7.27 9.92 11.20
N GLN A 238 7.29 11.03 10.46
CA GLN A 238 7.71 12.33 11.01
C GLN A 238 6.59 13.05 11.77
N ASN A 239 5.32 12.84 11.39
CA ASN A 239 4.18 13.53 11.99
C ASN A 239 3.37 12.59 12.92
N LYS A 240 3.66 12.66 14.23
CA LYS A 240 3.08 11.76 15.25
C LYS A 240 1.54 11.80 15.30
N GLU A 241 0.95 12.99 15.20
CA GLU A 241 -0.52 13.16 15.22
C GLU A 241 -1.18 12.53 13.98
N LEU A 242 -0.60 12.75 12.79
CA LEU A 242 -1.10 12.12 11.55
C LEU A 242 -0.99 10.61 11.62
N ARG A 243 0.08 10.08 12.23
CA ARG A 243 0.25 8.64 12.47
C ARG A 243 -0.78 8.09 13.44
N HIS A 244 -1.06 8.81 14.52
CA HIS A 244 -2.12 8.44 15.45
C HIS A 244 -3.47 8.37 14.74
N ASN A 245 -3.83 9.42 13.99
CA ASN A 245 -5.06 9.45 13.19
C ASN A 245 -5.12 8.28 12.19
N LEU A 246 -3.99 7.90 11.58
CA LEU A 246 -3.88 6.74 10.70
C LEU A 246 -4.11 5.42 11.45
N PHE A 247 -3.62 5.27 12.69
CA PHE A 247 -3.89 4.07 13.48
C PHE A 247 -5.33 4.00 13.98
N CYS A 248 -6.02 5.13 14.18
CA CYS A 248 -7.44 5.14 14.51
C CYS A 248 -8.32 4.57 13.38
N THR A 249 -7.82 4.45 12.15
CA THR A 249 -8.55 3.82 11.03
C THR A 249 -8.34 2.31 10.97
N LEU A 250 -7.57 1.72 11.89
CA LEU A 250 -7.29 0.30 11.92
C LEU A 250 -8.58 -0.53 11.96
N GLY A 251 -8.65 -1.56 11.13
CA GLY A 251 -9.85 -2.39 10.97
C GLY A 251 -10.91 -1.78 10.03
N THR A 252 -10.58 -0.67 9.35
CA THR A 252 -11.39 -0.11 8.26
C THR A 252 -10.60 -0.09 6.96
N GLN A 253 -11.30 -0.18 5.84
CA GLN A 253 -10.72 0.06 4.51
C GLN A 253 -10.74 1.57 4.23
N MET A 254 -9.57 2.16 3.97
CA MET A 254 -9.46 3.57 3.61
C MET A 254 -9.83 3.81 2.15
N VAL A 255 -10.62 4.85 1.89
CA VAL A 255 -11.12 5.21 0.55
C VAL A 255 -11.03 6.72 0.35
N GLU A 256 -10.22 7.15 -0.62
CA GLU A 256 -10.17 8.54 -1.08
C GLU A 256 -11.32 8.78 -2.07
N CYS A 257 -12.33 9.53 -1.63
CA CYS A 257 -13.57 9.82 -2.35
C CYS A 257 -13.49 11.13 -3.14
N SER A 258 -12.34 11.39 -3.77
CA SER A 258 -12.31 12.40 -4.83
C SER A 258 -13.31 12.03 -5.93
N PRO A 259 -13.96 13.02 -6.58
CA PRO A 259 -14.78 12.79 -7.76
C PRO A 259 -14.03 13.05 -9.09
N THR A 260 -12.74 13.38 -9.03
CA THR A 260 -11.90 13.71 -10.19
C THR A 260 -10.54 13.00 -10.21
N ASP A 261 -10.19 12.27 -9.16
CA ASP A 261 -8.95 11.51 -9.06
C ASP A 261 -9.17 10.02 -9.33
N ILE A 262 -9.01 9.64 -10.60
CA ILE A 262 -9.06 8.25 -11.06
C ILE A 262 -7.76 7.47 -10.84
N VAL A 263 -6.70 8.11 -10.33
CA VAL A 263 -5.37 7.48 -10.21
C VAL A 263 -5.17 6.92 -8.81
N TRP A 264 -5.51 7.71 -7.78
CA TRP A 264 -5.35 7.33 -6.38
C TRP A 264 -6.68 7.30 -5.60
N GLY A 265 -7.72 7.92 -6.14
CA GLY A 265 -9.08 7.90 -5.60
C GLY A 265 -10.01 6.94 -6.34
N ILE A 266 -11.25 6.88 -5.89
CA ILE A 266 -12.31 6.05 -6.50
C ILE A 266 -13.13 6.78 -7.58
N GLY A 267 -12.73 7.98 -7.99
CA GLY A 267 -13.44 8.77 -9.00
C GLY A 267 -12.69 10.02 -9.38
#